data_AF-A0A9P4TI36-F1
#
_entry.id   AF-A0A9P4TI36-F1
#
_cell.length_a   1.000
_cell.length_b   1.000
_cell.length_c   1.000
_cell.angle_alpha   90.00
_cell.angle_beta   90.00
_cell.angle_gamma   90.00
#
_symmetry.space_group_name_H-M   'P 1'
#
loop_
_entity.id
_entity.type
_entity.pdbx_description
1 polymer ?
#
loop_
_entity_poly.entity_id
_entity_poly.type
_entity_poly.pdbx_seq_one_letter_code
_entity_poly.pdbx_strand_id
1 'polypeptide(L)'
;MISNGNLLRACIDAIEKRISSLGASKSRTLSYLQVDDDNINKVRSVADGLAPFVDYLVVKTGAALLRAGLTFIDLPGLRDINQDRISRVNAARRLVDVELIICDRPERGLEDADLDALIRQSIRAHGFENTVIVYNKVDTVFMSGVQDANDKLQYCSQEPYTTIRARMTEADSMKDARAKRDYLTYLQGLTLNTMIREQADNLRKHVVERYSELDPDTPNKLAVFAISAAQYLEWQNPSRLRAPVMSVADTRIPDLKRYLLSLTGKRNYDHLWNHVQIVMAEIADSGTRILENFGDGKGYSAFYEQLSCDRIPILLTDLAQLANTRLLPSFRVWPYQSDAEQQLESIKRVITGWQYTNNGPLLVASFNKALRENGFIVNSRAQALQGLRLNWNRTLQECMEPAFKAFVKSTSTRFARGWKQMSSRIDDCMNEVFASLEKTSDQTPFKASFHREWRKLEHAVFTRNGSFEFQLHRVVRATQRFATTEEDVGCLVASLMVPIYLKVSKETGTGKYSRQAEALDRLVVTEGWDGGTIVDRYEDAVVAELERRLKQVVHWFLDELKAEMLNFVLAMEELAVDDQQLSEGQRQAREKLRVALPVYEERLTRLREAVPKLEE
;
A
#
# COMPACT_ATOMS: atom_id res chain seq x y z
N MET A 1 -34.25 24.99 -21.48
CA MET A 1 -34.29 25.96 -20.36
C MET A 1 -34.32 25.19 -19.04
N ILE A 2 -33.17 25.00 -18.41
CA ILE A 2 -33.05 24.60 -16.99
C ILE A 2 -32.23 25.73 -16.36
N SER A 3 -32.83 26.90 -16.28
CA SER A 3 -32.22 28.11 -15.72
C SER A 3 -32.55 28.16 -14.24
N ASN A 4 -31.51 28.25 -13.39
CA ASN A 4 -31.53 28.61 -11.97
C ASN A 4 -31.39 27.49 -10.92
N GLY A 5 -30.63 26.41 -11.17
CA GLY A 5 -30.19 25.49 -10.10
C GLY A 5 -31.29 24.71 -9.35
N ASN A 6 -32.57 24.93 -9.68
CA ASN A 6 -33.71 24.31 -9.03
C ASN A 6 -33.74 22.79 -9.21
N LEU A 7 -33.24 22.27 -10.35
CA LEU A 7 -33.13 20.82 -10.55
C LEU A 7 -32.07 20.21 -9.63
N LEU A 8 -30.88 20.83 -9.53
CA LEU A 8 -29.82 20.36 -8.65
C LEU A 8 -30.28 20.37 -7.19
N ARG A 9 -30.94 21.46 -6.76
CA ARG A 9 -31.50 21.57 -5.40
C ARG A 9 -32.59 20.53 -5.15
N ALA A 10 -33.54 20.36 -6.07
CA ALA A 10 -34.58 19.33 -5.95
C ALA A 10 -34.00 17.91 -5.90
N CYS A 11 -32.93 17.63 -6.67
CA CYS A 11 -32.20 16.37 -6.59
C CYS A 11 -31.53 16.19 -5.23
N ILE A 12 -30.84 17.22 -4.70
CA ILE A 12 -30.21 17.18 -3.38
C ILE A 12 -31.27 16.94 -2.29
N ASP A 13 -32.38 17.67 -2.31
CA ASP A 13 -33.46 17.52 -1.32
C ASP A 13 -34.08 16.12 -1.36
N ALA A 14 -34.30 15.56 -2.56
CA ALA A 14 -34.80 14.21 -2.73
C ALA A 14 -33.81 13.14 -2.19
N ILE A 15 -32.51 13.36 -2.39
CA ILE A 15 -31.44 12.50 -1.86
C ILE A 15 -31.42 12.56 -0.33
N GLU A 16 -31.44 13.76 0.25
CA GLU A 16 -31.45 13.94 1.70
C GLU A 16 -32.69 13.32 2.35
N LYS A 17 -33.86 13.46 1.73
CA LYS A 17 -35.10 12.80 2.17
C LYS A 17 -34.97 11.27 2.12
N ARG A 18 -34.36 10.72 1.07
CA ARG A 18 -34.14 9.28 0.92
C ARG A 18 -33.16 8.75 1.98
N ILE A 19 -32.03 9.42 2.18
CA ILE A 19 -31.03 9.08 3.20
C ILE A 19 -31.66 9.10 4.59
N SER A 20 -32.42 10.16 4.90
CA SER A 20 -33.11 10.30 6.20
C SER A 20 -34.18 9.23 6.41
N SER A 21 -34.94 8.87 5.37
CA SER A 21 -35.99 7.83 5.46
C SER A 21 -35.47 6.43 5.80
N LEU A 22 -34.18 6.20 5.62
CA LEU A 22 -33.52 4.91 5.89
C LEU A 22 -32.81 4.87 7.25
N GLY A 23 -32.97 5.93 8.07
CA GLY A 23 -32.43 5.98 9.42
C GLY A 23 -30.96 6.40 9.52
N ALA A 24 -30.41 7.03 8.48
CA ALA A 24 -29.06 7.59 8.56
C ALA A 24 -29.02 8.74 9.58
N SER A 25 -27.90 8.87 10.29
CA SER A 25 -27.65 9.94 11.24
C SER A 25 -27.55 11.31 10.57
N LYS A 26 -27.49 12.38 11.38
CA LYS A 26 -27.17 13.74 10.90
C LYS A 26 -25.81 13.83 10.19
N SER A 27 -24.88 12.91 10.49
CA SER A 27 -23.59 12.80 9.80
C SER A 27 -23.67 11.99 8.50
N ARG A 28 -24.88 11.68 8.01
CA ARG A 28 -25.14 10.85 6.82
C ARG A 28 -24.53 9.44 6.94
N THR A 29 -24.44 8.93 8.17
CA THR A 29 -23.89 7.62 8.47
C THR A 29 -25.03 6.67 8.84
N LEU A 30 -25.10 5.52 8.18
CA LEU A 30 -26.03 4.45 8.53
C LEU A 30 -25.22 3.28 9.10
N SER A 31 -25.45 2.93 10.36
CA SER A 31 -24.72 1.87 11.04
C SER A 31 -25.65 0.74 11.49
N TYR A 32 -25.23 -0.48 11.22
CA TYR A 32 -25.85 -1.71 11.74
C TYR A 32 -24.82 -2.38 12.65
N LEU A 33 -25.16 -2.55 13.92
CA LEU A 33 -24.30 -3.19 14.92
C LEU A 33 -24.83 -4.60 15.20
N GLN A 34 -23.91 -5.54 15.45
CA GLN A 34 -24.25 -6.92 15.84
C GLN A 34 -25.19 -7.61 14.82
N VAL A 35 -24.89 -7.49 13.54
CA VAL A 35 -25.65 -8.15 12.47
C VAL A 35 -25.22 -9.62 12.42
N ASP A 36 -26.14 -10.54 12.65
CA ASP A 36 -25.90 -11.97 12.45
C ASP A 36 -25.54 -12.26 10.99
N ASP A 37 -24.70 -13.26 10.74
CA ASP A 37 -24.24 -13.62 9.38
C ASP A 37 -25.42 -13.88 8.43
N ASP A 38 -26.50 -14.49 8.92
CA ASP A 38 -27.74 -14.75 8.16
C ASP A 38 -28.48 -13.46 7.73
N ASN A 39 -28.23 -12.35 8.42
CA ASN A 39 -28.86 -11.04 8.16
C ASN A 39 -27.99 -10.12 7.31
N ILE A 40 -26.74 -10.49 6.98
CA ILE A 40 -25.84 -9.68 6.14
C ILE A 40 -26.48 -9.35 4.78
N ASN A 41 -27.20 -10.29 4.17
CA ASN A 41 -27.87 -10.07 2.88
C ASN A 41 -28.98 -9.01 2.96
N LYS A 42 -29.64 -8.85 4.10
CA LYS A 42 -30.64 -7.80 4.31
C LYS A 42 -30.00 -6.42 4.44
N VAL A 43 -28.85 -6.33 5.13
CA VAL A 43 -28.09 -5.08 5.22
C VAL A 43 -27.53 -4.71 3.84
N ARG A 44 -27.04 -5.70 3.09
CA ARG A 44 -26.58 -5.51 1.71
C ARG A 44 -27.68 -4.98 0.80
N SER A 45 -28.90 -5.50 0.87
CA SER A 45 -29.99 -5.01 0.01
C SER A 45 -30.39 -3.56 0.30
N VAL A 46 -30.26 -3.10 1.56
CA VAL A 46 -30.44 -1.68 1.90
C VAL A 46 -29.33 -0.83 1.28
N ALA A 47 -28.07 -1.30 1.31
CA ALA A 47 -26.95 -0.63 0.66
C ALA A 47 -27.11 -0.61 -0.87
N ASP A 48 -27.57 -1.70 -1.49
CA ASP A 48 -27.82 -1.78 -2.94
C ASP A 48 -28.89 -0.76 -3.37
N GLY A 49 -29.96 -0.60 -2.57
CA GLY A 49 -30.99 0.42 -2.79
C GLY A 49 -30.51 1.87 -2.62
N LEU A 50 -29.31 2.06 -2.08
CA LEU A 50 -28.64 3.35 -1.87
C LEU A 50 -27.38 3.51 -2.73
N ALA A 51 -26.97 2.50 -3.52
CA ALA A 51 -25.66 2.44 -4.16
C ALA A 51 -25.25 3.70 -4.95
N PRO A 52 -26.15 4.45 -5.63
CA PRO A 52 -25.77 5.70 -6.29
C PRO A 52 -25.32 6.83 -5.35
N PHE A 53 -25.65 6.75 -4.06
CA PHE A 53 -25.39 7.77 -3.03
C PHE A 53 -24.42 7.30 -1.95
N VAL A 54 -24.03 6.02 -1.95
CA VAL A 54 -23.10 5.45 -0.99
C VAL A 54 -21.69 5.67 -1.50
N ASP A 55 -20.88 6.38 -0.70
CA ASP A 55 -19.44 6.53 -0.99
C ASP A 55 -18.69 5.22 -0.67
N TYR A 56 -18.92 4.66 0.51
CA TYR A 56 -18.38 3.37 0.93
C TYR A 56 -19.27 2.69 1.97
N LEU A 57 -19.18 1.36 2.06
CA LEU A 57 -19.81 0.54 3.08
C LEU A 57 -18.72 -0.09 3.94
N VAL A 58 -18.75 0.16 5.26
CA VAL A 58 -17.82 -0.47 6.20
C VAL A 58 -18.50 -1.64 6.89
N VAL A 59 -17.95 -2.84 6.70
CA VAL A 59 -18.41 -4.04 7.40
C VAL A 59 -17.35 -4.47 8.40
N LYS A 60 -17.73 -4.56 9.68
CA LYS A 60 -16.85 -5.06 10.76
C LYS A 60 -17.37 -6.42 11.22
N THR A 61 -16.56 -7.46 11.06
CA THR A 61 -16.91 -8.83 11.47
C THR A 61 -15.79 -9.45 12.30
N GLY A 62 -16.10 -10.57 12.95
CA GLY A 62 -15.12 -11.37 13.67
C GLY A 62 -14.30 -12.31 12.79
N ALA A 63 -14.25 -12.13 11.46
CA ALA A 63 -13.57 -13.07 10.57
C ALA A 63 -12.07 -13.23 10.92
N ALA A 64 -11.54 -14.45 10.78
CA ALA A 64 -10.17 -14.77 11.20
C ALA A 64 -9.09 -13.89 10.55
N LEU A 65 -9.25 -13.57 9.26
CA LEU A 65 -8.34 -12.66 8.53
C LEU A 65 -8.38 -11.24 9.11
N LEU A 66 -9.57 -10.73 9.46
CA LEU A 66 -9.71 -9.40 10.07
C LEU A 66 -9.09 -9.34 11.47
N ARG A 67 -9.26 -10.41 12.28
CA ARG A 67 -8.60 -10.53 13.59
C ARG A 67 -7.08 -10.62 13.49
N ALA A 68 -6.55 -11.09 12.36
CA ALA A 68 -5.11 -11.10 12.09
C ALA A 68 -4.56 -9.73 11.66
N GLY A 69 -5.38 -8.67 11.72
CA GLY A 69 -4.99 -7.30 11.39
C GLY A 69 -5.16 -6.92 9.91
N LEU A 70 -5.82 -7.76 9.10
CA LEU A 70 -6.09 -7.42 7.70
C LEU A 70 -7.35 -6.55 7.58
N THR A 71 -7.33 -5.61 6.63
CA THR A 71 -8.49 -4.85 6.21
C THR A 71 -8.67 -5.02 4.71
N PHE A 72 -9.87 -5.40 4.28
CA PHE A 72 -10.20 -5.58 2.86
C PHE A 72 -10.99 -4.39 2.36
N ILE A 73 -10.59 -3.87 1.21
CA ILE A 73 -11.31 -2.82 0.49
C ILE A 73 -11.79 -3.45 -0.82
N ASP A 74 -13.08 -3.76 -0.88
CA ASP A 74 -13.70 -4.21 -2.12
C ASP A 74 -14.02 -3.01 -3.01
N LEU A 75 -13.58 -3.06 -4.25
CA LEU A 75 -13.64 -1.96 -5.20
C LEU A 75 -14.59 -2.33 -6.35
N PRO A 76 -15.35 -1.37 -6.91
CA PRO A 76 -16.19 -1.62 -8.06
C PRO A 76 -15.36 -2.12 -9.26
N GLY A 77 -16.00 -2.87 -10.15
CA GLY A 77 -15.33 -3.52 -11.28
C GLY A 77 -14.72 -2.56 -12.31
N LEU A 78 -13.74 -3.07 -13.07
CA LEU A 78 -12.90 -2.32 -14.02
C LEU A 78 -13.63 -1.61 -15.17
N ARG A 79 -14.88 -1.99 -15.44
CA ARG A 79 -15.69 -1.47 -16.54
C ARG A 79 -16.57 -0.30 -16.16
N ASP A 80 -16.24 0.33 -15.04
CA ASP A 80 -16.84 1.60 -14.68
C ASP A 80 -16.55 2.66 -15.76
N ILE A 81 -17.54 3.51 -16.01
CA ILE A 81 -17.43 4.63 -16.95
C ILE A 81 -17.38 5.98 -16.21
N ASN A 82 -17.71 6.00 -14.92
CA ASN A 82 -17.71 7.20 -14.11
C ASN A 82 -16.28 7.53 -13.65
N GLN A 83 -15.69 8.58 -14.22
CA GLN A 83 -14.32 9.01 -13.94
C GLN A 83 -14.10 9.43 -12.48
N ASP A 84 -15.10 10.00 -11.82
CA ASP A 84 -14.98 10.38 -10.40
C ASP A 84 -14.89 9.13 -9.52
N ARG A 85 -15.70 8.10 -9.82
CA ARG A 85 -15.66 6.82 -9.11
C ARG A 85 -14.36 6.08 -9.40
N ILE A 86 -13.91 6.03 -10.65
CA ILE A 86 -12.59 5.48 -11.03
C ILE A 86 -11.47 6.20 -10.27
N SER A 87 -11.50 7.53 -10.19
CA SER A 87 -10.49 8.31 -9.49
C SER A 87 -10.43 8.00 -7.99
N ARG A 88 -11.58 7.89 -7.32
CA ARG A 88 -11.65 7.47 -5.92
C ARG A 88 -11.13 6.04 -5.71
N VAL A 89 -11.49 5.14 -6.61
CA VAL A 89 -11.04 3.75 -6.60
C VAL A 89 -9.52 3.68 -6.75
N ASN A 90 -8.96 4.37 -7.73
CA ASN A 90 -7.53 4.42 -7.93
C ASN A 90 -6.80 5.12 -6.77
N ALA A 91 -7.41 6.14 -6.15
CA ALA A 91 -6.87 6.74 -4.93
C ALA A 91 -6.80 5.71 -3.78
N ALA A 92 -7.84 4.89 -3.60
CA ALA A 92 -7.82 3.80 -2.63
C ALA A 92 -6.74 2.76 -2.97
N ARG A 93 -6.65 2.33 -4.25
CA ARG A 93 -5.62 1.40 -4.73
C ARG A 93 -4.21 1.90 -4.42
N ARG A 94 -3.91 3.17 -4.68
CA ARG A 94 -2.60 3.78 -4.39
C ARG A 94 -2.23 3.79 -2.89
N LEU A 95 -3.20 3.62 -1.99
CA LEU A 95 -3.00 3.63 -0.54
C LEU A 95 -2.87 2.24 0.08
N VAL A 96 -3.26 1.17 -0.61
CA VAL A 96 -3.20 -0.18 -0.02
C VAL A 96 -1.77 -0.73 0.03
N ASP A 97 -1.49 -1.53 1.05
CA ASP A 97 -0.21 -2.22 1.19
C ASP A 97 -0.07 -3.36 0.17
N VAL A 98 -1.17 -4.07 -0.13
CA VAL A 98 -1.24 -5.20 -1.06
C VAL A 98 -2.48 -5.07 -1.94
N GLU A 99 -2.32 -5.26 -3.25
CA GLU A 99 -3.42 -5.26 -4.22
C GLU A 99 -3.76 -6.70 -4.67
N LEU A 100 -5.03 -7.09 -4.51
CA LEU A 100 -5.55 -8.40 -4.89
C LEU A 100 -6.40 -8.27 -6.17
N ILE A 101 -5.91 -8.79 -7.29
CA ILE A 101 -6.59 -8.75 -8.58
C ILE A 101 -7.30 -10.07 -8.83
N ILE A 102 -8.63 -10.06 -8.88
CA ILE A 102 -9.46 -11.26 -9.06
C ILE A 102 -9.92 -11.38 -10.51
N CYS A 103 -9.58 -12.50 -11.14
CA CYS A 103 -9.83 -12.82 -12.54
C CYS A 103 -10.78 -14.02 -12.65
N ASP A 104 -11.99 -13.79 -13.15
CA ASP A 104 -13.04 -14.81 -13.23
C ASP A 104 -13.00 -15.69 -14.49
N ARG A 105 -12.00 -15.48 -15.37
CA ARG A 105 -11.83 -16.21 -16.64
C ARG A 105 -10.35 -16.51 -16.88
N PRO A 106 -9.82 -17.66 -16.42
CA PRO A 106 -8.40 -17.99 -16.55
C PRO A 106 -7.91 -18.06 -18.00
N GLU A 107 -8.72 -18.56 -18.93
CA GLU A 107 -8.34 -18.66 -20.35
C GLU A 107 -8.23 -17.30 -21.05
N ARG A 108 -9.18 -16.40 -20.79
CA ARG A 108 -9.27 -15.10 -21.48
C ARG A 108 -8.64 -13.95 -20.71
N GLY A 109 -8.35 -14.13 -19.43
CA GLY A 109 -7.85 -13.06 -18.57
C GLY A 109 -6.50 -12.53 -19.04
N LEU A 110 -5.69 -13.37 -19.68
CA LEU A 110 -4.41 -12.96 -20.27
C LEU A 110 -4.58 -12.15 -21.57
N GLU A 111 -5.69 -12.30 -22.27
CA GLU A 111 -5.97 -11.56 -23.52
C GLU A 111 -6.74 -10.26 -23.25
N ASP A 112 -7.29 -10.09 -22.05
CA ASP A 112 -8.03 -8.89 -21.68
C ASP A 112 -7.05 -7.72 -21.44
N ALA A 113 -7.07 -6.76 -22.36
CA ALA A 113 -6.18 -5.60 -22.33
C ALA A 113 -6.42 -4.71 -21.10
N ASP A 114 -7.64 -4.62 -20.59
CA ASP A 114 -7.93 -3.83 -19.38
C ASP A 114 -7.35 -4.51 -18.13
N LEU A 115 -7.42 -5.85 -18.07
CA LEU A 115 -6.82 -6.63 -16.99
C LEU A 115 -5.29 -6.61 -17.06
N ASP A 116 -4.71 -6.75 -18.26
CA ASP A 116 -3.25 -6.63 -18.43
C ASP A 116 -2.76 -5.26 -17.98
N ALA A 117 -3.45 -4.18 -18.39
CA ALA A 117 -3.12 -2.82 -17.96
C ALA A 117 -3.20 -2.68 -16.43
N LEU A 118 -4.23 -3.26 -15.79
CA LEU A 118 -4.39 -3.26 -14.35
C LEU A 118 -3.26 -3.98 -13.62
N ILE A 119 -2.86 -5.17 -14.09
CA ILE A 119 -1.78 -5.95 -13.48
C ILE A 119 -0.45 -5.19 -13.60
N ARG A 120 -0.15 -4.67 -14.78
CA ARG A 120 1.07 -3.86 -15.00
C ARG A 120 1.09 -2.63 -14.10
N GLN A 121 -0.06 -1.98 -13.93
CA GLN A 121 -0.21 -0.86 -13.02
C GLN A 121 0.04 -1.27 -11.57
N SER A 122 -0.61 -2.34 -11.09
CA SER A 122 -0.44 -2.85 -9.73
C SER A 122 1.02 -3.15 -9.44
N ILE A 123 1.71 -3.81 -10.39
CA ILE A 123 3.13 -4.12 -10.30
C ILE A 123 3.97 -2.84 -10.19
N ARG A 124 3.72 -1.84 -11.03
CA ARG A 124 4.45 -0.55 -10.96
C ARG A 124 4.17 0.19 -9.65
N ALA A 125 2.94 0.12 -9.17
CA ALA A 125 2.49 0.84 -7.98
C ALA A 125 2.90 0.13 -6.69
N HIS A 126 2.88 -1.19 -6.61
CA HIS A 126 3.05 -1.93 -5.36
C HIS A 126 4.29 -2.84 -5.35
N GLY A 127 4.82 -3.19 -6.53
CA GLY A 127 5.87 -4.19 -6.71
C GLY A 127 5.29 -5.61 -6.81
N PHE A 128 6.14 -6.59 -7.14
CA PHE A 128 5.74 -7.99 -7.29
C PHE A 128 5.25 -8.60 -5.98
N GLU A 129 5.96 -8.33 -4.89
CA GLU A 129 5.69 -8.89 -3.56
C GLU A 129 4.35 -8.44 -2.96
N ASN A 130 3.82 -7.30 -3.43
CA ASN A 130 2.56 -6.71 -2.96
C ASN A 130 1.45 -6.73 -4.03
N THR A 131 1.67 -7.43 -5.15
CA THR A 131 0.65 -7.67 -6.16
C THR A 131 0.27 -9.14 -6.13
N VAL A 132 -1.01 -9.43 -5.96
CA VAL A 132 -1.51 -10.81 -5.85
C VAL A 132 -2.59 -11.03 -6.91
N ILE A 133 -2.36 -12.01 -7.78
CA ILE A 133 -3.28 -12.34 -8.86
C ILE A 133 -4.05 -13.61 -8.49
N VAL A 134 -5.37 -13.56 -8.53
CA VAL A 134 -6.25 -14.67 -8.18
C VAL A 134 -7.14 -15.01 -9.37
N TYR A 135 -6.82 -16.10 -10.05
CA TYR A 135 -7.69 -16.68 -11.07
C TYR A 135 -8.72 -17.58 -10.41
N ASN A 136 -9.98 -17.13 -10.42
CA ASN A 136 -11.10 -17.92 -9.92
C ASN A 136 -11.72 -18.76 -11.05
N LYS A 137 -12.56 -19.73 -10.67
CA LYS A 137 -13.32 -20.60 -11.60
C LYS A 137 -12.43 -21.48 -12.47
N VAL A 138 -11.28 -21.91 -11.96
CA VAL A 138 -10.38 -22.85 -12.68
C VAL A 138 -11.04 -24.21 -12.94
N ASP A 139 -12.07 -24.54 -12.17
CA ASP A 139 -12.94 -25.70 -12.39
C ASP A 139 -13.83 -25.58 -13.63
N THR A 140 -14.03 -24.36 -14.15
CA THR A 140 -14.93 -24.11 -15.30
C THR A 140 -14.25 -24.19 -16.66
N VAL A 141 -12.91 -24.30 -16.71
CA VAL A 141 -12.18 -24.38 -17.99
C VAL A 141 -12.62 -25.59 -18.81
N PHE A 142 -12.89 -26.72 -18.14
CA PHE A 142 -13.30 -27.94 -18.83
C PHE A 142 -14.83 -28.03 -18.98
N MET A 143 -15.46 -27.05 -19.64
CA MET A 143 -16.91 -27.13 -19.91
C MET A 143 -17.28 -28.30 -20.85
N SER A 144 -16.33 -28.83 -21.63
CA SER A 144 -16.42 -30.12 -22.36
C SER A 144 -15.96 -31.34 -21.53
N GLY A 145 -15.37 -31.09 -20.36
CA GLY A 145 -15.21 -31.94 -19.17
C GLY A 145 -14.79 -33.37 -19.37
N VAL A 146 -15.74 -34.20 -19.82
CA VAL A 146 -15.58 -35.64 -19.89
C VAL A 146 -14.81 -36.06 -21.14
N GLN A 147 -15.02 -35.38 -22.28
CA GLN A 147 -14.32 -35.74 -23.51
C GLN A 147 -12.83 -35.40 -23.42
N ASP A 148 -12.51 -34.17 -22.99
CA ASP A 148 -11.12 -33.72 -22.83
C ASP A 148 -10.37 -34.57 -21.80
N ALA A 149 -11.05 -34.97 -20.72
CA ALA A 149 -10.47 -35.86 -19.70
C ALA A 149 -10.19 -37.25 -20.24
N ASN A 150 -11.10 -37.82 -21.04
CA ASN A 150 -10.90 -39.11 -21.68
C ASN A 150 -9.78 -39.04 -22.73
N ASP A 151 -9.73 -37.98 -23.54
CA ASP A 151 -8.69 -37.77 -24.55
C ASP A 151 -7.33 -37.62 -23.87
N LYS A 152 -7.22 -36.78 -22.83
CA LYS A 152 -5.98 -36.63 -22.06
C LYS A 152 -5.58 -37.95 -21.41
N LEU A 153 -6.51 -38.71 -20.84
CA LEU A 153 -6.25 -40.05 -20.30
C LEU A 153 -5.77 -41.02 -21.36
N GLN A 154 -6.27 -40.95 -22.59
CA GLN A 154 -5.91 -41.86 -23.68
C GLN A 154 -4.54 -41.54 -24.28
N TYR A 155 -4.21 -40.26 -24.43
CA TYR A 155 -3.04 -39.81 -25.18
C TYR A 155 -1.86 -39.35 -24.30
N CYS A 156 -2.08 -38.97 -23.04
CA CYS A 156 -1.01 -38.51 -22.17
C CYS A 156 -0.23 -39.69 -21.54
N SER A 157 1.06 -39.75 -21.78
CA SER A 157 1.98 -40.76 -21.23
C SER A 157 2.66 -40.34 -19.92
N GLN A 158 2.28 -39.19 -19.36
CA GLN A 158 2.86 -38.67 -18.11
C GLN A 158 2.06 -39.11 -16.89
N GLU A 159 2.73 -39.31 -15.76
CA GLU A 159 2.06 -39.47 -14.46
C GLU A 159 1.30 -38.19 -14.07
N PRO A 160 0.14 -38.28 -13.40
CA PRO A 160 -0.51 -39.51 -12.90
C PRO A 160 -1.45 -40.18 -13.90
N TYR A 161 -1.55 -39.72 -15.16
CA TYR A 161 -2.54 -40.20 -16.13
C TYR A 161 -2.35 -41.67 -16.52
N THR A 162 -1.10 -42.13 -16.62
CA THR A 162 -0.75 -43.54 -16.83
C THR A 162 -1.25 -44.44 -15.71
N THR A 163 -1.03 -44.04 -14.45
CA THR A 163 -1.55 -44.75 -13.27
C THR A 163 -3.07 -44.78 -13.27
N ILE A 164 -3.72 -43.64 -13.51
CA ILE A 164 -5.19 -43.57 -13.53
C ILE A 164 -5.75 -44.47 -14.64
N ARG A 165 -5.17 -44.45 -15.83
CA ARG A 165 -5.56 -45.32 -16.95
C ARG A 165 -5.44 -46.80 -16.59
N ALA A 166 -4.33 -47.21 -15.98
CA ALA A 166 -4.15 -48.59 -15.53
C ALA A 166 -5.22 -49.00 -14.49
N ARG A 167 -5.55 -48.11 -13.55
CA ARG A 167 -6.62 -48.33 -12.55
C ARG A 167 -8.02 -48.37 -13.17
N MET A 168 -8.27 -47.63 -14.24
CA MET A 168 -9.54 -47.72 -14.98
C MET A 168 -9.69 -49.09 -15.64
N THR A 169 -8.63 -49.62 -16.25
CA THR A 169 -8.62 -51.00 -16.81
C THR A 169 -8.83 -52.06 -15.74
N GLU A 170 -8.23 -51.88 -14.54
CA GLU A 170 -8.45 -52.76 -13.39
C GLU A 170 -9.91 -52.70 -12.90
N ALA A 171 -10.46 -51.48 -12.78
CA ALA A 171 -11.85 -51.25 -12.39
C ALA A 171 -12.83 -51.92 -13.36
N ASP A 172 -12.48 -52.00 -14.65
CA ASP A 172 -13.31 -52.66 -15.64
C ASP A 172 -13.51 -54.16 -15.39
N SER A 173 -12.55 -54.78 -14.70
CA SER A 173 -12.57 -56.19 -14.32
C SER A 173 -13.35 -56.47 -13.02
N MET A 174 -13.87 -55.44 -12.34
CA MET A 174 -14.64 -55.61 -11.09
C MET A 174 -16.03 -56.21 -11.36
N LYS A 175 -16.38 -57.25 -10.58
CA LYS A 175 -17.68 -57.96 -10.72
C LYS A 175 -18.86 -57.21 -10.09
N ASP A 176 -18.63 -56.44 -9.03
CA ASP A 176 -19.67 -55.63 -8.39
C ASP A 176 -19.92 -54.37 -9.21
N ALA A 177 -21.09 -54.29 -9.84
CA ALA A 177 -21.48 -53.17 -10.70
C ALA A 177 -21.59 -51.83 -9.96
N ARG A 178 -21.96 -51.83 -8.67
CA ARG A 178 -22.06 -50.61 -7.87
C ARG A 178 -20.66 -50.12 -7.51
N ALA A 179 -19.82 -51.00 -6.96
CA ALA A 179 -18.44 -50.66 -6.63
C ALA A 179 -17.65 -50.21 -7.87
N LYS A 180 -17.85 -50.88 -9.02
CA LYS A 180 -17.29 -50.49 -10.32
C LYS A 180 -17.70 -49.07 -10.69
N ARG A 181 -19.00 -48.75 -10.65
CA ARG A 181 -19.50 -47.41 -11.00
C ARG A 181 -18.94 -46.33 -10.08
N ASP A 182 -18.94 -46.58 -8.77
CA ASP A 182 -18.46 -45.61 -7.77
C ASP A 182 -16.96 -45.37 -7.94
N TYR A 183 -16.17 -46.43 -8.18
CA TYR A 183 -14.73 -46.31 -8.40
C TYR A 183 -14.37 -45.65 -9.75
N LEU A 184 -15.07 -45.97 -10.83
CA LEU A 184 -14.89 -45.28 -12.13
C LEU A 184 -15.23 -43.79 -12.02
N THR A 185 -16.30 -43.44 -11.30
CA THR A 185 -16.66 -42.03 -11.02
C THR A 185 -15.56 -41.32 -10.23
N TYR A 186 -14.99 -42.00 -9.23
CA TYR A 186 -13.84 -41.49 -8.48
C TYR A 186 -12.61 -41.26 -9.38
N LEU A 187 -12.25 -42.22 -10.24
CA LEU A 187 -11.11 -42.10 -11.15
C LEU A 187 -11.30 -40.98 -12.18
N GLN A 188 -12.52 -40.79 -12.70
CA GLN A 188 -12.86 -39.66 -13.57
C GLN A 188 -12.70 -38.31 -12.84
N GLY A 189 -13.17 -38.22 -11.59
CA GLY A 189 -12.97 -37.05 -10.74
C GLY A 189 -11.48 -36.77 -10.48
N LEU A 190 -10.68 -37.82 -10.25
CA LEU A 190 -9.24 -37.70 -10.05
C LEU A 190 -8.54 -37.19 -11.31
N THR A 191 -8.92 -37.67 -12.50
CA THR A 191 -8.40 -37.15 -13.77
C THR A 191 -8.70 -35.67 -13.94
N LEU A 192 -9.96 -35.27 -13.73
CA LEU A 192 -10.38 -33.88 -13.88
C LEU A 192 -9.61 -32.97 -12.91
N ASN A 193 -9.45 -33.39 -11.65
CA ASN A 193 -8.66 -32.66 -10.66
C ASN A 193 -7.19 -32.53 -11.07
N THR A 194 -6.58 -33.59 -11.62
CA THR A 194 -5.20 -33.52 -12.14
C THR A 194 -5.09 -32.51 -13.28
N MET A 195 -6.03 -32.49 -14.23
CA MET A 195 -6.02 -31.55 -15.34
C MET A 195 -6.15 -30.09 -14.86
N ILE A 196 -7.06 -29.84 -13.91
CA ILE A 196 -7.21 -28.52 -13.28
C ILE A 196 -5.91 -28.07 -12.62
N ARG A 197 -5.20 -28.97 -11.91
CA ARG A 197 -3.90 -28.66 -11.29
C ARG A 197 -2.83 -28.34 -12.34
N GLU A 198 -2.69 -29.16 -13.38
CA GLU A 198 -1.73 -28.95 -14.46
C GLU A 198 -1.96 -27.58 -15.12
N GLN A 199 -3.21 -27.23 -15.38
CA GLN A 199 -3.56 -25.94 -15.97
C GLN A 199 -3.32 -24.77 -15.01
N ALA A 200 -3.68 -24.91 -13.74
CA ALA A 200 -3.41 -23.91 -12.71
C ALA A 200 -1.91 -23.60 -12.63
N ASP A 201 -1.06 -24.64 -12.68
CA ASP A 201 0.39 -24.50 -12.66
C ASP A 201 0.94 -23.87 -13.95
N ASN A 202 0.40 -24.25 -15.12
CA ASN A 202 0.76 -23.64 -16.40
C ASN A 202 0.37 -22.17 -16.46
N LEU A 203 -0.83 -21.82 -16.00
CA LEU A 203 -1.30 -20.45 -15.91
C LEU A 203 -0.40 -19.61 -15.01
N ARG A 204 -0.04 -20.15 -13.84
CA ARG A 204 0.90 -19.48 -12.92
C ARG A 204 2.24 -19.21 -13.58
N LYS A 205 2.84 -20.19 -14.25
CA LYS A 205 4.12 -20.02 -14.96
C LYS A 205 4.01 -18.96 -16.04
N HIS A 206 2.97 -19.04 -16.87
CA HIS A 206 2.78 -18.10 -17.97
C HIS A 206 2.57 -16.66 -17.49
N VAL A 207 1.84 -16.45 -16.40
CA VAL A 207 1.65 -15.12 -15.79
C VAL A 207 2.97 -14.55 -15.28
N VAL A 208 3.76 -15.37 -14.56
CA VAL A 208 5.07 -14.96 -14.04
C VAL A 208 6.03 -14.62 -15.19
N GLU A 209 6.09 -15.47 -16.21
CA GLU A 209 6.92 -15.25 -17.41
C GLU A 209 6.54 -13.96 -18.13
N ARG A 210 5.23 -13.74 -18.38
CA ARG A 210 4.71 -12.57 -19.09
C ARG A 210 5.04 -11.24 -18.42
N TYR A 211 5.05 -11.21 -17.09
CA TYR A 211 5.30 -9.97 -16.35
C TYR A 211 6.75 -9.81 -15.87
N SER A 212 7.59 -10.84 -15.99
CA SER A 212 8.98 -10.86 -15.50
C SER A 212 9.83 -9.65 -15.93
N GLU A 213 9.59 -9.10 -17.13
CA GLU A 213 10.30 -7.92 -17.64
C GLU A 213 10.03 -6.63 -16.84
N LEU A 214 8.94 -6.58 -16.06
CA LEU A 214 8.56 -5.40 -15.28
C LEU A 214 9.33 -5.27 -13.96
N ASP A 215 9.89 -6.38 -13.46
CA ASP A 215 10.71 -6.43 -12.25
C ASP A 215 11.77 -7.53 -12.44
N PRO A 216 12.86 -7.22 -13.17
CA PRO A 216 13.90 -8.19 -13.47
C PRO A 216 14.66 -8.65 -12.21
N ASP A 217 14.61 -7.88 -11.13
CA ASP A 217 15.31 -8.20 -9.88
C ASP A 217 14.56 -9.28 -9.07
N THR A 218 13.22 -9.36 -9.20
CA THR A 218 12.40 -10.28 -8.40
C THR A 218 11.26 -11.00 -9.16
N PRO A 219 11.50 -11.59 -10.35
CA PRO A 219 10.43 -12.10 -11.21
C PRO A 219 9.58 -13.20 -10.55
N ASN A 220 10.18 -14.00 -9.66
CA ASN A 220 9.50 -15.12 -8.98
C ASN A 220 8.70 -14.73 -7.72
N LYS A 221 8.65 -13.43 -7.36
CA LYS A 221 7.92 -12.97 -6.17
C LYS A 221 6.43 -12.68 -6.42
N LEU A 222 5.98 -12.67 -7.69
CA LEU A 222 4.58 -12.42 -8.01
C LEU A 222 3.70 -13.58 -7.52
N ALA A 223 2.80 -13.30 -6.58
CA ALA A 223 1.92 -14.31 -6.02
C ALA A 223 0.72 -14.55 -6.95
N VAL A 224 0.65 -15.75 -7.53
CA VAL A 224 -0.44 -16.15 -8.43
C VAL A 224 -1.16 -17.37 -7.87
N PHE A 225 -2.46 -17.22 -7.64
CA PHE A 225 -3.34 -18.28 -7.15
C PHE A 225 -4.39 -18.62 -8.19
N ALA A 226 -4.52 -19.91 -8.50
CA ALA A 226 -5.55 -20.46 -9.36
C ALA A 226 -6.50 -21.27 -8.47
N ILE A 227 -7.69 -20.71 -8.21
CA ILE A 227 -8.63 -21.15 -7.16
C ILE A 227 -9.98 -21.56 -7.75
N SER A 228 -10.71 -22.39 -7.01
CA SER A 228 -12.13 -22.65 -7.22
C SER A 228 -12.94 -22.27 -5.98
N ALA A 229 -13.47 -21.04 -5.95
CA ALA A 229 -14.27 -20.57 -4.83
C ALA A 229 -15.60 -21.32 -4.72
N ALA A 230 -16.23 -21.67 -5.85
CA ALA A 230 -17.52 -22.39 -5.86
C ALA A 230 -17.39 -23.77 -5.20
N GLN A 231 -16.41 -24.57 -5.62
CA GLN A 231 -16.15 -25.89 -5.02
C GLN A 231 -15.82 -25.78 -3.53
N TYR A 232 -15.10 -24.73 -3.10
CA TYR A 232 -14.83 -24.51 -1.68
C TYR A 232 -16.08 -24.15 -0.87
N LEU A 233 -16.96 -23.32 -1.42
CA LEU A 233 -18.23 -22.98 -0.75
C LEU A 233 -19.16 -24.19 -0.65
N GLU A 234 -19.16 -25.11 -1.61
CA GLU A 234 -19.89 -26.38 -1.49
C GLU A 234 -19.41 -27.22 -0.30
N TRP A 235 -18.10 -27.23 -0.02
CA TRP A 235 -17.56 -27.87 1.18
C TRP A 235 -18.01 -27.21 2.49
N GLN A 236 -18.36 -25.92 2.45
CA GLN A 236 -18.87 -25.20 3.61
C GLN A 236 -20.38 -25.39 3.81
N ASN A 237 -21.11 -25.87 2.80
CA ASN A 237 -22.53 -26.12 2.91
C ASN A 237 -22.80 -27.38 3.76
N PRO A 238 -23.44 -27.25 4.95
CA PRO A 238 -23.76 -28.41 5.80
C PRO A 238 -24.84 -29.30 5.19
N SER A 239 -25.64 -28.78 4.26
CA SER A 239 -26.75 -29.49 3.60
C SER A 239 -26.32 -30.22 2.33
N ARG A 240 -25.01 -30.36 2.05
CA ARG A 240 -24.53 -31.02 0.84
C ARG A 240 -24.93 -32.50 0.81
N LEU A 241 -25.45 -32.96 -0.32
CA LEU A 241 -25.82 -34.37 -0.54
C LEU A 241 -24.67 -35.21 -1.11
N ARG A 242 -23.67 -34.55 -1.71
CA ARG A 242 -22.52 -35.20 -2.36
C ARG A 242 -21.24 -34.43 -2.04
N ALA A 243 -20.12 -35.14 -2.04
CA ALA A 243 -18.81 -34.51 -1.95
C ALA A 243 -18.53 -33.73 -3.25
N PRO A 244 -18.03 -32.49 -3.17
CA PRO A 244 -17.54 -31.75 -4.33
C PRO A 244 -16.43 -32.52 -5.06
N VAL A 245 -16.24 -32.22 -6.35
CA VAL A 245 -15.26 -32.92 -7.20
C VAL A 245 -13.85 -32.65 -6.70
N MET A 246 -13.57 -31.40 -6.36
CA MET A 246 -12.26 -30.98 -5.84
C MET A 246 -12.20 -31.20 -4.34
N SER A 247 -11.07 -31.70 -3.83
CA SER A 247 -10.83 -31.68 -2.38
C SER A 247 -10.67 -30.24 -1.88
N VAL A 248 -10.85 -30.01 -0.58
CA VAL A 248 -10.64 -28.68 0.03
C VAL A 248 -9.26 -28.11 -0.29
N ALA A 249 -8.21 -28.94 -0.29
CA ALA A 249 -6.86 -28.52 -0.65
C ALA A 249 -6.75 -28.13 -2.13
N ASP A 250 -7.40 -28.89 -3.01
CA ASP A 250 -7.36 -28.67 -4.47
C ASP A 250 -8.05 -27.38 -4.90
N THR A 251 -9.01 -26.88 -4.13
CA THR A 251 -9.61 -25.57 -4.40
C THR A 251 -8.62 -24.41 -4.29
N ARG A 252 -7.44 -24.64 -3.68
CA ARG A 252 -6.38 -23.65 -3.39
C ARG A 252 -6.79 -22.45 -2.52
N ILE A 253 -8.04 -22.38 -2.05
CA ILE A 253 -8.49 -21.39 -1.07
C ILE A 253 -7.70 -21.48 0.25
N PRO A 254 -7.36 -22.67 0.80
CA PRO A 254 -6.52 -22.74 1.98
C PRO A 254 -5.13 -22.13 1.77
N ASP A 255 -4.53 -22.32 0.58
CA ASP A 255 -3.21 -21.77 0.25
C ASP A 255 -3.27 -20.24 0.20
N LEU A 256 -4.31 -19.68 -0.46
CA LEU A 256 -4.56 -18.24 -0.46
C LEU A 256 -4.78 -17.69 0.96
N LYS A 257 -5.55 -18.38 1.80
CA LYS A 257 -5.76 -17.97 3.20
C LYS A 257 -4.45 -17.96 4.01
N ARG A 258 -3.62 -18.99 3.86
CA ARG A 258 -2.30 -19.05 4.53
C ARG A 258 -1.39 -17.91 4.06
N TYR A 259 -1.37 -17.64 2.76
CA TYR A 259 -0.64 -16.52 2.20
C TYR A 259 -1.12 -15.19 2.80
N LEU A 260 -2.42 -14.93 2.82
CA LEU A 260 -2.98 -13.69 3.39
C LEU A 260 -2.64 -13.54 4.88
N LEU A 261 -2.74 -14.61 5.67
CA LEU A 261 -2.32 -14.60 7.09
C LEU A 261 -0.81 -14.37 7.24
N SER A 262 0.00 -14.83 6.28
CA SER A 262 1.45 -14.61 6.32
C SER A 262 1.85 -13.15 6.10
N LEU A 263 1.02 -12.35 5.40
CA LEU A 263 1.28 -10.93 5.14
C LEU A 263 1.44 -10.12 6.44
N THR A 264 0.67 -10.46 7.48
CA THR A 264 0.77 -9.82 8.80
C THR A 264 1.54 -10.66 9.81
N GLY A 265 1.89 -11.92 9.47
CA GLY A 265 2.52 -12.87 10.39
C GLY A 265 3.83 -12.34 10.97
N LYS A 266 4.78 -11.94 10.12
CA LYS A 266 6.08 -11.40 10.57
C LYS A 266 5.89 -10.14 11.42
N ARG A 267 5.10 -9.17 10.94
CA ARG A 267 4.84 -7.92 11.67
C ARG A 267 4.16 -8.15 13.02
N ASN A 268 3.16 -9.02 13.09
CA ASN A 268 2.46 -9.34 14.33
C ASN A 268 3.40 -10.02 15.33
N TYR A 269 4.28 -10.92 14.84
CA TYR A 269 5.30 -11.53 15.66
C TYR A 269 6.32 -10.51 16.15
N ASP A 270 6.85 -9.67 15.27
CA ASP A 270 7.81 -8.61 15.61
C ASP A 270 7.22 -7.65 16.64
N HIS A 271 5.93 -7.29 16.52
CA HIS A 271 5.23 -6.48 17.52
C HIS A 271 5.15 -7.20 18.88
N LEU A 272 4.78 -8.48 18.91
CA LEU A 272 4.72 -9.27 20.15
C LEU A 272 6.11 -9.42 20.77
N TRP A 273 7.11 -9.74 19.96
CA TRP A 273 8.50 -9.85 20.36
C TRP A 273 9.01 -8.53 20.93
N ASN A 274 8.79 -7.40 20.25
CA ASN A 274 9.15 -6.07 20.74
C ASN A 274 8.43 -5.75 22.06
N HIS A 275 7.15 -6.09 22.17
CA HIS A 275 6.41 -5.85 23.41
C HIS A 275 7.00 -6.63 24.59
N VAL A 276 7.29 -7.92 24.40
CA VAL A 276 7.87 -8.77 25.45
C VAL A 276 9.32 -8.40 25.74
N GLN A 277 10.15 -8.20 24.72
CA GLN A 277 11.60 -8.06 24.89
C GLN A 277 12.03 -6.64 25.25
N ILE A 278 11.31 -5.64 24.73
CA ILE A 278 11.63 -4.22 24.88
C ILE A 278 10.67 -3.59 25.89
N VAL A 279 9.38 -3.47 25.55
CA VAL A 279 8.43 -2.69 26.37
C VAL A 279 8.27 -3.27 27.78
N MET A 280 8.05 -4.57 27.90
CA MET A 280 7.91 -5.21 29.21
C MET A 280 9.21 -5.19 30.01
N ALA A 281 10.36 -5.23 29.33
CA ALA A 281 11.66 -5.14 29.96
C ALA A 281 11.96 -3.74 30.47
N GLU A 282 11.59 -2.71 29.71
CA GLU A 282 11.68 -1.31 30.13
C GLU A 282 10.81 -1.05 31.37
N ILE A 283 9.65 -1.71 31.50
CA ILE A 283 8.84 -1.64 32.73
C ILE A 283 9.59 -2.25 33.93
N ALA A 284 10.21 -3.42 33.76
CA ALA A 284 11.03 -4.03 34.82
C ALA A 284 12.20 -3.11 35.19
N ASP A 285 12.94 -2.64 34.19
CA ASP A 285 14.09 -1.76 34.38
C ASP A 285 13.70 -0.45 35.06
N SER A 286 12.56 0.15 34.70
CA SER A 286 12.02 1.34 35.37
C SER A 286 11.69 1.04 36.82
N GLY A 287 11.13 -0.13 37.10
CA GLY A 287 10.89 -0.60 38.46
C GLY A 287 12.20 -0.73 39.26
N THR A 288 13.23 -1.31 38.64
CA THR A 288 14.57 -1.41 39.24
C THR A 288 15.18 -0.04 39.50
N ARG A 289 15.10 0.89 38.53
CA ARG A 289 15.58 2.27 38.70
C ARG A 289 14.90 2.98 39.88
N ILE A 290 13.58 2.83 40.03
CA ILE A 290 12.86 3.41 41.17
C ILE A 290 13.36 2.85 42.51
N LEU A 291 13.89 1.63 42.54
CA LEU A 291 14.45 1.02 43.75
C LEU A 291 15.95 1.33 43.93
N GLU A 292 16.66 1.64 42.85
CA GLU A 292 18.07 2.05 42.82
C GLU A 292 18.18 3.56 43.07
N ASN A 293 18.60 3.95 44.27
CA ASN A 293 18.73 5.36 44.62
C ASN A 293 20.19 5.76 44.87
N PHE A 294 20.59 6.87 44.25
CA PHE A 294 21.88 7.49 44.45
C PHE A 294 21.65 8.93 44.91
N GLY A 295 22.16 9.31 46.09
CA GLY A 295 22.10 10.71 46.51
C GLY A 295 22.88 11.60 45.54
N ASP A 296 22.36 12.79 45.23
CA ASP A 296 22.95 13.78 44.30
C ASP A 296 24.19 14.50 44.87
N GLY A 297 25.06 13.78 45.58
CA GLY A 297 26.22 14.38 46.25
C GLY A 297 27.32 14.92 45.32
N LYS A 298 27.15 14.83 44.00
CA LYS A 298 28.23 15.03 43.01
C LYS A 298 27.86 15.91 41.82
N GLY A 299 26.72 16.58 41.85
CA GLY A 299 26.32 17.54 40.82
C GLY A 299 25.87 16.87 39.52
N TYR A 300 25.30 15.67 39.61
CA TYR A 300 24.66 15.07 38.44
C TYR A 300 23.44 15.91 38.03
N SER A 301 22.78 16.58 38.98
CA SER A 301 21.72 17.59 38.73
C SER A 301 22.08 18.61 37.69
N ALA A 302 23.22 19.26 37.86
CA ALA A 302 23.72 20.21 36.89
C ALA A 302 23.97 19.58 35.51
N PHE A 303 24.38 18.31 35.44
CA PHE A 303 24.61 17.60 34.18
C PHE A 303 23.31 17.33 33.41
N TYR A 304 22.29 16.76 34.04
CA TYR A 304 21.03 16.48 33.33
C TYR A 304 20.21 17.75 33.05
N GLU A 305 20.32 18.78 33.90
CA GLU A 305 19.81 20.12 33.58
C GLU A 305 20.51 20.70 32.35
N GLN A 306 21.84 20.64 32.27
CA GLN A 306 22.59 21.07 31.08
C GLN A 306 22.22 20.26 29.83
N LEU A 307 22.03 18.94 29.97
CA LEU A 307 21.63 18.09 28.86
C LEU A 307 20.25 18.48 28.31
N SER A 308 19.27 18.69 29.19
CA SER A 308 17.89 19.00 28.83
C SER A 308 17.67 20.43 28.35
N CYS A 309 18.28 21.41 29.01
CA CYS A 309 18.10 22.84 28.71
C CYS A 309 19.00 23.33 27.57
N ASP A 310 20.20 22.75 27.39
CA ASP A 310 21.17 23.25 26.41
C ASP A 310 21.41 22.24 25.28
N ARG A 311 21.93 21.05 25.61
CA ARG A 311 22.49 20.14 24.59
C ARG A 311 21.43 19.55 23.67
N ILE A 312 20.30 19.08 24.20
CA ILE A 312 19.19 18.55 23.41
C ILE A 312 18.61 19.64 22.47
N PRO A 313 18.26 20.85 22.96
CA PRO A 313 17.78 21.93 22.08
C PRO A 313 18.78 22.35 21.00
N ILE A 314 20.08 22.42 21.32
CA ILE A 314 21.12 22.73 20.33
C ILE A 314 21.16 21.65 19.24
N LEU A 315 21.21 20.37 19.62
CA LEU A 315 21.20 19.27 18.65
C LEU A 315 19.96 19.33 17.75
N LEU A 316 18.78 19.50 18.31
CA LEU A 316 17.54 19.56 17.52
C LEU A 316 17.51 20.76 16.58
N THR A 317 18.07 21.90 17.01
CA THR A 317 18.21 23.10 16.18
C THR A 317 19.18 22.84 15.03
N ASP A 318 20.34 22.25 15.29
CA ASP A 318 21.33 21.86 14.29
C ASP A 318 20.73 20.88 13.27
N LEU A 319 20.01 19.86 13.74
CA LEU A 319 19.37 18.86 12.90
C LEU A 319 18.24 19.44 12.06
N ALA A 320 17.42 20.33 12.62
CA ALA A 320 16.40 21.06 11.86
C ALA A 320 17.05 21.93 10.78
N GLN A 321 18.15 22.62 11.09
CA GLN A 321 18.91 23.40 10.11
C GLN A 321 19.51 22.50 9.02
N LEU A 322 20.10 21.36 9.38
CA LEU A 322 20.62 20.39 8.42
C LEU A 322 19.51 19.83 7.53
N ALA A 323 18.35 19.49 8.09
CA ALA A 323 17.20 19.05 7.31
C ALA A 323 16.75 20.14 6.33
N ASN A 324 16.62 21.39 6.79
CA ASN A 324 16.22 22.53 5.95
C ASN A 324 17.23 22.85 4.84
N THR A 325 18.52 22.67 5.08
CA THR A 325 19.60 23.04 4.14
C THR A 325 20.06 21.89 3.25
N ARG A 326 19.94 20.64 3.69
CA ARG A 326 20.44 19.45 2.98
C ARG A 326 19.34 18.60 2.39
N LEU A 327 18.24 18.42 3.12
CA LEU A 327 17.12 17.58 2.71
C LEU A 327 16.05 18.39 1.97
N LEU A 328 15.67 19.57 2.46
CA LEU A 328 14.58 20.40 1.91
C LEU A 328 14.93 21.53 0.90
N PRO A 329 16.18 21.79 0.50
CA PRO A 329 16.43 22.96 -0.37
C PRO A 329 15.92 22.70 -1.80
N SER A 330 15.70 23.80 -2.53
CA SER A 330 15.07 23.89 -3.85
C SER A 330 15.31 22.68 -4.73
N PHE A 331 14.31 21.80 -4.76
CA PHE A 331 14.28 20.69 -5.69
C PHE A 331 13.94 21.22 -7.07
N ARG A 332 14.64 20.69 -8.07
CA ARG A 332 14.34 20.91 -9.47
C ARG A 332 14.32 19.57 -10.16
N VAL A 333 13.26 19.23 -10.88
CA VAL A 333 13.31 18.03 -11.75
C VAL A 333 13.97 18.33 -13.10
N TRP A 334 14.12 19.62 -13.42
CA TRP A 334 14.79 20.17 -14.61
C TRP A 334 15.94 21.03 -14.06
N PRO A 335 17.13 20.44 -13.83
CA PRO A 335 18.24 21.15 -13.20
C PRO A 335 18.68 22.40 -13.97
N TYR A 336 18.50 22.39 -15.30
CA TYR A 336 18.84 23.48 -16.19
C TYR A 336 17.63 23.91 -17.03
N GLN A 337 17.54 25.20 -17.35
CA GLN A 337 16.48 25.76 -18.19
C GLN A 337 16.40 25.08 -19.57
N SER A 338 17.55 24.71 -20.15
CA SER A 338 17.62 23.99 -21.42
C SER A 338 16.92 22.63 -21.37
N ASP A 339 16.91 21.96 -20.22
CA ASP A 339 16.25 20.65 -20.06
C ASP A 339 14.72 20.85 -20.09
N ALA A 340 14.23 21.92 -19.46
CA ALA A 340 12.82 22.31 -19.52
C ALA A 340 12.38 22.67 -20.94
N GLU A 341 13.20 23.44 -21.67
CA GLU A 341 12.93 23.80 -23.07
C GLU A 341 12.91 22.57 -23.99
N GLN A 342 13.86 21.64 -23.82
CA GLN A 342 13.88 20.38 -24.57
C GLN A 342 12.65 19.52 -24.26
N GLN A 343 12.20 19.51 -23.00
CA GLN A 343 11.00 18.79 -22.59
C GLN A 343 9.74 19.42 -23.20
N LEU A 344 9.65 20.76 -23.22
CA LEU A 344 8.55 21.50 -23.86
C LEU A 344 8.47 21.21 -25.36
N GLU A 345 9.60 21.16 -26.06
CA GLU A 345 9.64 20.79 -27.48
C GLU A 345 9.18 19.33 -27.69
N SER A 346 9.53 18.42 -26.78
CA SER A 346 9.05 17.04 -26.84
C SER A 346 7.54 16.94 -26.61
N ILE A 347 7.00 17.71 -25.66
CA ILE A 347 5.57 17.81 -25.39
C ILE A 347 4.82 18.40 -26.59
N LYS A 348 5.37 19.42 -27.25
CA LYS A 348 4.81 20.00 -28.47
C LYS A 348 4.64 18.95 -29.57
N ARG A 349 5.62 18.07 -29.75
CA ARG A 349 5.51 16.93 -30.68
C ARG A 349 4.42 15.96 -30.28
N VAL A 350 4.25 15.67 -28.99
CA VAL A 350 3.16 14.81 -28.47
C VAL A 350 1.78 15.42 -28.78
N ILE A 351 1.59 16.72 -28.48
CA ILE A 351 0.33 17.44 -28.76
C ILE A 351 0.03 17.45 -30.26
N THR A 352 1.05 17.67 -31.09
CA THR A 352 0.90 17.61 -32.55
C THR A 352 0.52 16.20 -33.00
N GLY A 353 1.07 15.17 -32.36
CA GLY A 353 0.75 13.77 -32.59
C GLY A 353 -0.71 13.41 -32.30
N TRP A 354 -1.36 14.05 -31.31
CA TRP A 354 -2.78 13.79 -30.99
C TRP A 354 -3.77 14.11 -32.12
N GLN A 355 -3.32 14.88 -33.12
CA GLN A 355 -4.10 15.17 -34.32
C GLN A 355 -4.26 13.95 -35.24
N TYR A 356 -3.48 12.89 -35.01
CA TYR A 356 -3.48 11.67 -35.80
C TYR A 356 -3.62 10.45 -34.89
N THR A 357 -4.31 9.44 -35.40
CA THR A 357 -4.43 8.12 -34.76
C THR A 357 -3.99 7.05 -35.75
N ASN A 358 -3.80 5.82 -35.28
CA ASN A 358 -3.55 4.67 -36.16
C ASN A 358 -4.69 4.44 -37.17
N ASN A 359 -5.89 4.96 -36.89
CA ASN A 359 -7.07 4.85 -37.74
C ASN A 359 -7.27 6.09 -38.65
N GLY A 360 -6.32 7.03 -38.67
CA GLY A 360 -6.36 8.24 -39.49
C GLY A 360 -6.46 9.55 -38.69
N PRO A 361 -6.69 10.70 -39.36
CA PRO A 361 -6.71 12.01 -38.73
C PRO A 361 -7.90 12.18 -37.78
N LEU A 362 -7.68 12.88 -36.68
CA LEU A 362 -8.69 13.15 -35.68
C LEU A 362 -9.62 14.28 -36.14
N LEU A 363 -10.89 13.96 -36.39
CA LEU A 363 -11.87 14.97 -36.77
C LEU A 363 -12.19 15.92 -35.61
N VAL A 364 -12.66 17.12 -35.93
CA VAL A 364 -13.03 18.16 -34.93
C VAL A 364 -13.99 17.65 -33.85
N ALA A 365 -14.95 16.79 -34.21
CA ALA A 365 -15.89 16.22 -33.24
C ALA A 365 -15.20 15.30 -32.23
N SER A 366 -14.24 14.50 -32.68
CA SER A 366 -13.41 13.62 -31.86
C SER A 366 -12.46 14.41 -30.96
N PHE A 367 -11.86 15.48 -31.47
CA PHE A 367 -11.02 16.39 -30.68
C PHE A 367 -11.83 17.07 -29.58
N ASN A 368 -13.04 17.57 -29.90
CA ASN A 368 -13.94 18.15 -28.90
C ASN A 368 -14.39 17.13 -27.86
N LYS A 369 -14.56 15.86 -28.24
CA LYS A 369 -14.86 14.79 -27.28
C LYS A 369 -13.71 14.64 -26.28
N ALA A 370 -12.47 14.54 -26.77
CA ALA A 370 -11.28 14.44 -25.93
C ALA A 370 -11.15 15.59 -24.94
N LEU A 371 -11.33 16.84 -25.39
CA LEU A 371 -11.31 18.01 -24.52
C LEU A 371 -12.40 17.97 -23.44
N ARG A 372 -13.63 17.58 -23.80
CA ARG A 372 -14.76 17.49 -22.85
C ARG A 372 -14.60 16.35 -21.83
N GLU A 373 -13.91 15.29 -22.22
CA GLU A 373 -13.62 14.13 -21.36
C GLU A 373 -12.24 14.25 -20.70
N ASN A 374 -11.71 15.48 -20.58
CA ASN A 374 -10.44 15.78 -19.91
C ASN A 374 -9.25 14.95 -20.40
N GLY A 375 -9.20 14.62 -21.69
CA GLY A 375 -8.16 13.81 -22.31
C GLY A 375 -8.34 12.29 -22.17
N PHE A 376 -9.41 11.82 -21.52
CA PHE A 376 -9.74 10.40 -21.35
C PHE A 376 -10.82 9.95 -22.33
N ILE A 377 -10.41 9.38 -23.46
CA ILE A 377 -11.36 8.89 -24.46
C ILE A 377 -11.57 7.40 -24.26
N VAL A 378 -12.79 7.02 -23.91
CA VAL A 378 -13.21 5.62 -23.78
C VAL A 378 -14.43 5.35 -24.67
N ASN A 379 -14.49 4.16 -25.27
CA ASN A 379 -15.65 3.63 -26.02
C ASN A 379 -16.22 4.62 -27.06
N SER A 380 -15.35 5.23 -27.87
CA SER A 380 -15.81 6.15 -28.91
C SER A 380 -16.42 5.41 -30.10
N ARG A 381 -17.53 5.95 -30.62
CA ARG A 381 -18.16 5.50 -31.88
C ARG A 381 -17.53 6.16 -33.12
N ALA A 382 -16.67 7.16 -32.94
CA ALA A 382 -16.01 7.80 -34.06
C ALA A 382 -14.98 6.85 -34.68
N GLN A 383 -14.97 6.70 -36.00
CA GLN A 383 -14.10 5.75 -36.72
C GLN A 383 -12.61 5.88 -36.33
N ALA A 384 -12.09 7.10 -36.25
CA ALA A 384 -10.71 7.36 -35.84
C ALA A 384 -10.39 6.94 -34.39
N LEU A 385 -11.42 6.77 -33.54
CA LEU A 385 -11.30 6.44 -32.12
C LEU A 385 -11.93 5.08 -31.77
N GLN A 386 -12.41 4.34 -32.77
CA GLN A 386 -13.16 3.11 -32.56
C GLN A 386 -12.22 2.02 -32.02
N GLY A 387 -12.59 1.42 -30.90
CA GLY A 387 -11.78 0.39 -30.23
C GLY A 387 -10.53 0.92 -29.52
N LEU A 388 -10.28 2.24 -29.55
CA LEU A 388 -9.14 2.86 -28.87
C LEU A 388 -9.55 3.37 -27.49
N ARG A 389 -8.70 3.10 -26.50
CA ARG A 389 -8.72 3.76 -25.18
C ARG A 389 -7.53 4.72 -25.16
N LEU A 390 -7.80 6.02 -25.29
CA LEU A 390 -6.76 7.04 -25.34
C LEU A 390 -6.73 7.81 -24.03
N ASN A 391 -5.53 8.04 -23.51
CA ASN A 391 -5.27 8.95 -22.41
C ASN A 391 -4.19 9.93 -22.84
N TRP A 392 -4.60 11.14 -23.22
CA TRP A 392 -3.68 12.20 -23.62
C TRP A 392 -2.77 12.63 -22.47
N ASN A 393 -3.31 12.72 -21.25
CA ASN A 393 -2.51 13.07 -20.07
C ASN A 393 -1.38 12.06 -19.86
N ARG A 394 -1.65 10.77 -20.06
CA ARG A 394 -0.61 9.72 -19.95
C ARG A 394 0.50 9.90 -20.96
N THR A 395 0.20 10.27 -22.20
CA THR A 395 1.25 10.51 -23.20
C THR A 395 2.13 11.71 -22.85
N LEU A 396 1.59 12.73 -22.15
CA LEU A 396 2.41 13.81 -21.59
C LEU A 396 3.28 13.32 -20.43
N GLN A 397 2.70 12.54 -19.51
CA GLN A 397 3.43 11.98 -18.37
C GLN A 397 4.58 11.06 -18.83
N GLU A 398 4.33 10.15 -19.76
CA GLU A 398 5.32 9.24 -20.33
C GLU A 398 6.46 10.03 -21.03
N CYS A 399 6.13 11.18 -21.62
CA CYS A 399 7.13 12.10 -22.19
C CYS A 399 8.05 12.72 -21.13
N MET A 400 7.54 13.01 -19.93
CA MET A 400 8.30 13.61 -18.82
C MET A 400 8.98 12.58 -17.89
N GLU A 401 8.57 11.31 -17.97
CA GLU A 401 9.03 10.24 -17.09
C GLU A 401 10.56 10.06 -17.03
N PRO A 402 11.31 10.11 -18.16
CA PRO A 402 12.76 9.94 -18.11
C PRO A 402 13.48 10.99 -17.26
N ALA A 403 13.11 12.27 -17.42
CA ALA A 403 13.66 13.36 -16.62
C ALA A 403 13.33 13.17 -15.13
N PHE A 404 12.10 12.78 -14.84
CA PHE A 404 11.67 12.53 -13.48
C PHE A 404 12.38 11.32 -12.84
N LYS A 405 12.68 10.24 -13.59
CA LYS A 405 13.52 9.13 -13.10
C LYS A 405 14.93 9.59 -12.72
N ALA A 406 15.54 10.46 -13.51
CA ALA A 406 16.84 11.05 -13.19
C ALA A 406 16.77 11.91 -11.92
N PHE A 407 15.70 12.69 -11.76
CA PHE A 407 15.43 13.45 -10.54
C PHE A 407 15.29 12.57 -9.30
N VAL A 408 14.53 11.48 -9.37
CA VAL A 408 14.36 10.52 -8.26
C VAL A 408 15.70 9.92 -7.83
N LYS A 409 16.54 9.54 -8.80
CA LYS A 409 17.89 9.02 -8.52
C LYS A 409 18.77 10.07 -7.82
N SER A 410 18.81 11.28 -8.36
CA SER A 410 19.56 12.41 -7.77
C SER A 410 19.10 12.74 -6.35
N THR A 411 17.78 12.81 -6.16
CA THR A 411 17.14 13.08 -4.87
C THR A 411 17.45 11.99 -3.85
N SER A 412 17.42 10.72 -4.24
CA SER A 412 17.77 9.60 -3.37
C SER A 412 19.23 9.67 -2.91
N THR A 413 20.16 9.95 -3.82
CA THR A 413 21.59 10.15 -3.48
C THR A 413 21.78 11.34 -2.54
N ARG A 414 21.04 12.43 -2.78
CA ARG A 414 21.06 13.61 -1.91
C ARG A 414 20.55 13.28 -0.51
N PHE A 415 19.45 12.56 -0.40
CA PHE A 415 18.88 12.14 0.89
C PHE A 415 19.84 11.27 1.67
N ALA A 416 20.47 10.28 1.04
CA ALA A 416 21.50 9.46 1.68
C ALA A 416 22.67 10.31 2.22
N ARG A 417 23.12 11.33 1.47
CA ARG A 417 24.18 12.25 1.92
C ARG A 417 23.73 13.15 3.06
N GLY A 418 22.55 13.77 2.94
CA GLY A 418 21.99 14.64 3.98
C GLY A 418 21.74 13.86 5.27
N TRP A 419 21.24 12.64 5.14
CA TRP A 419 21.07 11.70 6.23
C TRP A 419 22.38 11.38 6.94
N LYS A 420 23.43 11.01 6.19
CA LYS A 420 24.76 10.74 6.75
C LYS A 420 25.30 11.90 7.59
N GLN A 421 25.04 13.14 7.17
CA GLN A 421 25.46 14.33 7.94
C GLN A 421 24.65 14.50 9.23
N MET A 422 23.33 14.27 9.18
CA MET A 422 22.49 14.31 10.38
C MET A 422 22.88 13.21 11.37
N SER A 423 23.08 11.97 10.91
CA SER A 423 23.55 10.86 11.74
C SER A 423 24.90 11.19 12.39
N SER A 424 25.86 11.70 11.63
CA SER A 424 27.16 12.12 12.18
C SER A 424 27.00 13.17 13.29
N ARG A 425 26.09 14.14 13.14
CA ARG A 425 25.87 15.16 14.16
C ARG A 425 25.23 14.58 15.43
N ILE A 426 24.34 13.61 15.29
CA ILE A 426 23.77 12.85 16.42
C ILE A 426 24.90 12.10 17.14
N ASP A 427 25.75 11.39 16.39
CA ASP A 427 26.88 10.63 16.95
C ASP A 427 27.87 11.56 17.68
N ASP A 428 28.19 12.73 17.10
CA ASP A 428 29.04 13.73 17.75
C ASP A 428 28.45 14.20 19.08
N CYS A 429 27.14 14.53 19.11
CA CYS A 429 26.47 14.95 20.33
C CYS A 429 26.42 13.84 21.38
N MET A 430 26.11 12.61 20.96
CA MET A 430 26.12 11.44 21.84
C MET A 430 27.51 11.22 22.44
N ASN A 431 28.57 11.27 21.63
CA ASN A 431 29.95 11.13 22.08
C ASN A 431 30.38 12.26 23.02
N GLU A 432 29.97 13.51 22.77
CA GLU A 432 30.23 14.65 23.66
C GLU A 432 29.58 14.47 25.03
N VAL A 433 28.32 14.02 25.07
CA VAL A 433 27.58 13.78 26.32
C VAL A 433 28.22 12.63 27.11
N PHE A 434 28.52 11.53 26.44
CA PHE A 434 29.21 10.39 27.04
C PHE A 434 30.59 10.78 27.60
N ALA A 435 31.41 11.50 26.82
CA ALA A 435 32.73 11.92 27.23
C ALA A 435 32.71 12.95 28.38
N SER A 436 31.69 13.80 28.44
CA SER A 436 31.51 14.76 29.53
C SER A 436 31.25 14.04 30.85
N LEU A 437 30.49 12.94 30.81
CA LEU A 437 30.24 12.14 32.00
C LEU A 437 31.42 11.23 32.36
N GLU A 438 32.13 10.64 31.39
CA GLU A 438 33.33 9.84 31.67
C GLU A 438 34.43 10.61 32.42
N LYS A 439 34.52 11.92 32.19
CA LYS A 439 35.47 12.82 32.86
C LYS A 439 35.12 13.09 34.33
N THR A 440 33.90 12.78 34.77
CA THR A 440 33.58 12.84 36.20
C THR A 440 34.42 11.78 36.92
N SER A 441 35.15 12.16 37.97
CA SER A 441 36.11 11.33 38.70
C SER A 441 35.45 10.21 39.52
N ASP A 442 34.19 9.91 39.24
CA ASP A 442 33.36 9.07 40.08
C ASP A 442 33.32 7.61 39.60
N GLN A 443 33.64 6.69 40.50
CA GLN A 443 33.49 5.24 40.30
C GLN A 443 32.26 4.68 41.04
N THR A 444 31.23 5.50 41.27
CA THR A 444 30.01 5.07 41.95
C THR A 444 29.19 4.06 41.14
N PRO A 445 28.33 3.26 41.82
CA PRO A 445 27.33 2.44 41.14
C PRO A 445 26.33 3.25 40.27
N PHE A 446 26.24 4.57 40.46
CA PHE A 446 25.53 5.47 39.54
C PHE A 446 26.13 5.44 38.13
N LYS A 447 27.47 5.42 37.99
CA LYS A 447 28.14 5.34 36.69
C LYS A 447 27.79 4.05 35.93
N ALA A 448 27.66 2.93 36.64
CA ALA A 448 27.21 1.68 36.03
C ALA A 448 25.76 1.76 35.52
N SER A 449 24.87 2.36 36.32
CA SER A 449 23.46 2.59 35.94
C SER A 449 23.34 3.56 34.77
N PHE A 450 24.14 4.63 34.77
CA PHE A 450 24.27 5.53 33.62
C PHE A 450 24.66 4.78 32.36
N HIS A 451 25.73 3.97 32.39
CA HIS A 451 26.17 3.23 31.21
C HIS A 451 25.07 2.30 30.68
N ARG A 452 24.30 1.70 31.58
CA ARG A 452 23.15 0.86 31.22
C ARG A 452 22.09 1.68 30.49
N GLU A 453 21.66 2.80 31.04
CA GLU A 453 20.64 3.66 30.41
C GLU A 453 21.15 4.34 29.13
N TRP A 454 22.43 4.70 29.08
CA TRP A 454 23.08 5.26 27.90
C TRP A 454 23.07 4.30 26.71
N ARG A 455 23.41 3.02 26.94
CA ARG A 455 23.35 1.99 25.88
C ARG A 455 21.94 1.79 25.35
N LYS A 456 20.91 1.93 26.21
CA LYS A 456 19.51 1.86 25.77
C LYS A 456 19.17 3.05 24.87
N LEU A 457 19.55 4.26 25.27
CA LEU A 457 19.39 5.45 24.45
C LEU A 457 20.10 5.29 23.10
N GLU A 458 21.37 4.85 23.09
CA GLU A 458 22.14 4.60 21.87
C GLU A 458 21.42 3.61 20.93
N HIS A 459 20.92 2.50 21.48
CA HIS A 459 20.17 1.53 20.70
C HIS A 459 18.84 2.09 20.16
N ALA A 460 18.10 2.84 20.98
CA ALA A 460 16.85 3.48 20.57
C ALA A 460 17.10 4.49 19.44
N VAL A 461 18.08 5.38 19.62
CA VAL A 461 18.50 6.37 18.60
C VAL A 461 18.95 5.67 17.32
N PHE A 462 19.78 4.63 17.39
CA PHE A 462 20.20 3.84 16.23
C PHE A 462 19.00 3.23 15.48
N THR A 463 18.02 2.71 16.21
CA THR A 463 16.79 2.15 15.63
C THR A 463 15.94 3.22 14.94
N ARG A 464 15.77 4.40 15.57
CA ARG A 464 15.07 5.54 14.96
C ARG A 464 15.80 6.06 13.72
N ASN A 465 17.12 6.08 13.76
CA ASN A 465 17.97 6.43 12.65
C ASN A 465 17.72 5.51 11.44
N GLY A 466 17.75 4.20 11.62
CA GLY A 466 17.43 3.23 10.56
C GLY A 466 16.00 3.40 10.02
N SER A 467 15.02 3.63 10.91
CA SER A 467 13.64 3.88 10.49
C SER A 467 13.49 5.16 9.67
N PHE A 468 14.21 6.23 10.02
CA PHE A 468 14.14 7.50 9.29
C PHE A 468 14.66 7.37 7.87
N GLU A 469 15.80 6.70 7.67
CA GLU A 469 16.34 6.40 6.33
C GLU A 469 15.32 5.64 5.47
N PHE A 470 14.68 4.63 6.03
CA PHE A 470 13.61 3.89 5.36
C PHE A 470 12.42 4.79 4.98
N GLN A 471 11.98 5.69 5.88
CA GLN A 471 10.90 6.63 5.58
C GLN A 471 11.29 7.63 4.48
N LEU A 472 12.54 8.10 4.42
CA LEU A 472 13.02 8.95 3.33
C LEU A 472 12.88 8.25 1.97
N HIS A 473 13.28 6.99 1.88
CA HIS A 473 13.08 6.20 0.66
C HIS A 473 11.61 6.02 0.31
N ARG A 474 10.75 5.80 1.32
CA ARG A 474 9.30 5.69 1.12
C ARG A 474 8.70 6.99 0.58
N VAL A 475 9.14 8.15 1.07
CA VAL A 475 8.72 9.46 0.57
C VAL A 475 9.08 9.61 -0.92
N VAL A 476 10.33 9.29 -1.31
CA VAL A 476 10.75 9.36 -2.72
C VAL A 476 9.91 8.45 -3.61
N ARG A 477 9.68 7.19 -3.18
CA ARG A 477 8.83 6.26 -3.94
C ARG A 477 7.38 6.75 -4.06
N ALA A 478 6.83 7.32 -2.98
CA ALA A 478 5.47 7.86 -3.00
C ALA A 478 5.35 9.06 -3.96
N THR A 479 6.31 9.98 -3.93
CA THR A 479 6.38 11.09 -4.90
C THR A 479 6.56 10.56 -6.31
N GLN A 480 7.36 9.51 -6.50
CA GLN A 480 7.51 8.89 -7.81
C GLN A 480 6.19 8.36 -8.36
N ARG A 481 5.44 7.61 -7.55
CA ARG A 481 4.12 7.12 -7.94
C ARG A 481 3.16 8.26 -8.26
N PHE A 482 3.17 9.33 -7.45
CA PHE A 482 2.35 10.52 -7.70
C PHE A 482 2.65 11.16 -9.05
N ALA A 483 3.93 11.25 -9.43
CA ALA A 483 4.38 11.91 -10.64
C ALA A 483 4.24 11.04 -11.91
N THR A 484 4.40 9.72 -11.79
CA THR A 484 4.46 8.80 -12.94
C THR A 484 3.20 7.95 -13.15
N THR A 485 2.10 8.25 -12.46
CA THR A 485 0.83 7.51 -12.59
C THR A 485 -0.24 8.40 -13.19
N GLU A 486 -0.73 8.04 -14.38
CA GLU A 486 -1.69 8.86 -15.13
C GLU A 486 -2.78 8.00 -15.77
N GLU A 487 -3.88 7.81 -15.03
CA GLU A 487 -4.89 6.78 -15.32
C GLU A 487 -6.33 7.27 -15.17
N ASP A 488 -6.52 8.32 -14.38
CA ASP A 488 -7.81 8.89 -14.06
C ASP A 488 -7.72 10.42 -13.93
N VAL A 489 -8.88 11.07 -13.84
CA VAL A 489 -8.98 12.54 -13.79
C VAL A 489 -8.36 13.17 -12.54
N GLY A 490 -8.08 12.40 -11.49
CA GLY A 490 -7.42 12.85 -10.26
C GLY A 490 -5.90 12.68 -10.28
N CYS A 491 -5.33 12.15 -11.35
CA CYS A 491 -3.89 12.09 -11.54
C CYS A 491 -3.30 13.49 -11.78
N LEU A 492 -1.99 13.62 -11.58
CA LEU A 492 -1.31 14.91 -11.57
C LEU A 492 -1.50 15.65 -12.90
N VAL A 493 -1.15 15.04 -14.04
CA VAL A 493 -1.20 15.74 -15.32
C VAL A 493 -2.66 16.04 -15.70
N ALA A 494 -3.58 15.10 -15.51
CA ALA A 494 -4.99 15.33 -15.71
C ALA A 494 -5.48 16.55 -14.91
N SER A 495 -5.16 16.63 -13.62
CA SER A 495 -5.58 17.74 -12.77
C SER A 495 -5.05 19.10 -13.25
N LEU A 496 -3.80 19.13 -13.76
CA LEU A 496 -3.19 20.34 -14.33
C LEU A 496 -3.82 20.73 -15.69
N MET A 497 -4.24 19.74 -16.48
CA MET A 497 -4.77 19.91 -17.83
C MET A 497 -6.26 20.23 -17.88
N VAL A 498 -7.07 19.81 -16.89
CA VAL A 498 -8.52 20.10 -16.82
C VAL A 498 -8.87 21.57 -17.11
N PRO A 499 -8.29 22.59 -16.43
CA PRO A 499 -8.62 23.99 -16.72
C PRO A 499 -8.24 24.41 -18.15
N ILE A 500 -7.14 23.87 -18.69
CA ILE A 500 -6.68 24.14 -20.05
C ILE A 500 -7.66 23.53 -21.07
N TYR A 501 -8.04 22.27 -20.91
CA TYR A 501 -9.02 21.61 -21.78
C TYR A 501 -10.36 22.34 -21.79
N LEU A 502 -10.83 22.78 -20.63
CA LEU A 502 -12.05 23.58 -20.52
C LEU A 502 -11.94 24.91 -21.25
N LYS A 503 -10.80 25.61 -21.16
CA LYS A 503 -10.55 26.85 -21.92
C LYS A 503 -10.54 26.60 -23.42
N VAL A 504 -9.75 25.63 -23.90
CA VAL A 504 -9.60 25.29 -25.31
C VAL A 504 -10.93 24.81 -25.92
N SER A 505 -11.76 24.09 -25.15
CA SER A 505 -13.07 23.62 -25.63
C SER A 505 -14.03 24.74 -26.04
N LYS A 506 -13.82 25.96 -25.51
CA LYS A 506 -14.65 27.15 -25.78
C LYS A 506 -14.30 27.88 -27.08
N GLU A 507 -13.21 27.51 -27.75
CA GLU A 507 -12.86 28.06 -29.07
C GLU A 507 -13.92 27.71 -30.12
N THR A 508 -14.39 28.71 -30.89
CA THR A 508 -15.53 28.56 -31.84
C THR A 508 -15.33 29.34 -33.15
N GLY A 509 -16.05 28.94 -34.21
CA GLY A 509 -16.11 29.60 -35.53
C GLY A 509 -15.35 28.86 -36.66
N THR A 510 -15.10 29.52 -37.80
CA THR A 510 -14.39 28.94 -38.95
C THR A 510 -12.97 28.48 -38.59
N GLY A 511 -12.58 27.25 -38.97
CA GLY A 511 -11.28 26.70 -38.58
C GLY A 511 -11.18 26.36 -37.08
N LYS A 512 -12.31 26.05 -36.42
CA LYS A 512 -12.37 25.68 -34.99
C LYS A 512 -11.29 24.68 -34.58
N TYR A 513 -11.08 23.63 -35.36
CA TYR A 513 -10.09 22.59 -35.06
C TYR A 513 -8.67 23.16 -34.94
N SER A 514 -8.21 23.89 -35.96
CA SER A 514 -6.88 24.50 -35.97
C SER A 514 -6.70 25.47 -34.80
N ARG A 515 -7.72 26.27 -34.49
CA ARG A 515 -7.69 27.19 -33.34
C ARG A 515 -7.64 26.46 -32.00
N GLN A 516 -8.35 25.35 -31.87
CA GLN A 516 -8.28 24.50 -30.67
C GLN A 516 -6.90 23.88 -30.50
N ALA A 517 -6.31 23.37 -31.58
CA ALA A 517 -4.96 22.80 -31.56
C ALA A 517 -3.90 23.86 -31.22
N GLU A 518 -3.97 25.03 -31.85
CA GLU A 518 -3.07 26.16 -31.59
C GLU A 518 -3.23 26.68 -30.16
N ALA A 519 -4.47 26.82 -29.67
CA ALA A 519 -4.71 27.23 -28.29
C ALA A 519 -4.18 26.20 -27.28
N LEU A 520 -4.23 24.91 -27.59
CA LEU A 520 -3.68 23.86 -26.74
C LEU A 520 -2.16 23.92 -26.69
N ASP A 521 -1.48 24.02 -27.84
CA ASP A 521 -0.03 24.26 -27.90
C ASP A 521 0.36 25.51 -27.10
N ARG A 522 -0.39 26.59 -27.31
CA ARG A 522 -0.11 27.88 -26.69
C ARG A 522 -0.21 27.83 -25.17
N LEU A 523 -1.29 27.29 -24.63
CA LEU A 523 -1.55 27.26 -23.19
C LEU A 523 -0.73 26.17 -22.45
N VAL A 524 -0.28 25.14 -23.15
CA VAL A 524 0.50 24.04 -22.55
C VAL A 524 2.01 24.33 -22.64
N VAL A 525 2.47 24.91 -23.76
CA VAL A 525 3.88 24.98 -24.12
C VAL A 525 4.43 26.40 -24.16
N THR A 526 3.78 27.36 -24.84
CA THR A 526 4.44 28.64 -25.18
C THR A 526 4.08 29.81 -24.25
N GLU A 527 2.79 30.07 -24.02
CA GLU A 527 2.31 31.10 -23.09
C GLU A 527 2.13 30.55 -21.67
N GLY A 528 1.79 29.26 -21.57
CA GLY A 528 1.45 28.61 -20.30
C GLY A 528 0.05 28.96 -19.78
N TRP A 529 -0.24 28.49 -18.56
CA TRP A 529 -1.50 28.69 -17.85
C TRP A 529 -1.22 29.11 -16.40
N ASP A 530 -1.87 30.15 -15.91
CA ASP A 530 -1.71 30.67 -14.53
C ASP A 530 -0.24 30.87 -14.10
N GLY A 531 0.59 31.42 -15.00
CA GLY A 531 1.96 31.84 -14.68
C GLY A 531 3.06 30.83 -14.97
N GLY A 532 2.76 29.70 -15.62
CA GLY A 532 3.79 28.74 -16.06
C GLY A 532 3.30 27.76 -17.14
N THR A 533 4.25 27.14 -17.84
CA THR A 533 3.99 26.05 -18.79
C THR A 533 3.57 24.77 -18.06
N ILE A 534 3.19 23.72 -18.79
CA ILE A 534 2.89 22.43 -18.16
C ILE A 534 4.10 21.84 -17.44
N VAL A 535 5.32 22.11 -17.92
CA VAL A 535 6.57 21.65 -17.31
C VAL A 535 6.76 22.34 -15.96
N ASP A 536 6.60 23.66 -15.91
CA ASP A 536 6.74 24.43 -14.67
C ASP A 536 5.71 24.00 -13.62
N ARG A 537 4.45 23.88 -14.04
CA ARG A 537 3.36 23.48 -13.13
C ARG A 537 3.50 22.04 -12.64
N TYR A 538 4.02 21.15 -13.48
CA TYR A 538 4.33 19.78 -13.10
C TYR A 538 5.52 19.74 -12.13
N GLU A 539 6.57 20.53 -12.34
CA GLU A 539 7.65 20.71 -11.35
C GLU A 539 7.08 21.16 -10.01
N ASP A 540 6.36 22.27 -9.99
CA ASP A 540 5.86 22.89 -8.77
C ASP A 540 5.01 21.91 -7.95
N ALA A 541 4.12 21.17 -8.62
CA ALA A 541 3.26 20.20 -7.97
C ALA A 541 4.05 19.00 -7.39
N VAL A 542 5.02 18.48 -8.15
CA VAL A 542 5.88 17.37 -7.71
C VAL A 542 6.76 17.79 -6.53
N VAL A 543 7.38 18.97 -6.61
CA VAL A 543 8.24 19.52 -5.57
C VAL A 543 7.44 19.82 -4.31
N ALA A 544 6.28 20.46 -4.44
CA ALA A 544 5.40 20.73 -3.31
C ALA A 544 4.97 19.44 -2.59
N GLU A 545 4.62 18.39 -3.34
CA GLU A 545 4.23 17.11 -2.75
C GLU A 545 5.40 16.39 -2.06
N LEU A 546 6.60 16.44 -2.65
CA LEU A 546 7.82 15.93 -2.03
C LEU A 546 8.14 16.66 -0.72
N GLU A 547 8.15 17.99 -0.73
CA GLU A 547 8.43 18.81 0.45
C GLU A 547 7.41 18.57 1.55
N ARG A 548 6.11 18.51 1.21
CA ARG A 548 5.04 18.27 2.18
C ARG A 548 5.26 16.95 2.91
N ARG A 549 5.56 15.87 2.18
CA ARG A 549 5.82 14.55 2.77
C ARG A 549 7.12 14.53 3.57
N LEU A 550 8.18 15.16 3.05
CA LEU A 550 9.47 15.20 3.70
C LEU A 550 9.42 15.97 5.03
N LYS A 551 8.74 17.13 5.08
CA LYS A 551 8.54 17.91 6.31
C LYS A 551 7.86 17.08 7.41
N GLN A 552 6.85 16.28 7.06
CA GLN A 552 6.17 15.39 8.02
C GLN A 552 7.13 14.34 8.61
N VAL A 553 7.94 13.70 7.75
CA VAL A 553 8.88 12.66 8.17
C VAL A 553 10.03 13.25 9.00
N VAL A 554 10.55 14.41 8.62
CA VAL A 554 11.58 15.13 9.39
C VAL A 554 11.05 15.53 10.77
N HIS A 555 9.87 16.13 10.83
CA HIS A 555 9.29 16.55 12.11
C HIS A 555 9.06 15.37 13.04
N TRP A 556 8.46 14.28 12.53
CA TRP A 556 8.30 13.03 13.26
C TRP A 556 9.64 12.52 13.83
N PHE A 557 10.69 12.47 13.01
CA PHE A 557 11.99 11.98 13.46
C PHE A 557 12.61 12.84 14.56
N LEU A 558 12.55 14.18 14.41
CA LEU A 558 13.07 15.10 15.43
C LEU A 558 12.29 14.99 16.75
N ASP A 559 10.98 14.79 16.68
CA ASP A 559 10.14 14.63 17.87
C ASP A 559 10.44 13.30 18.58
N GLU A 560 10.59 12.19 17.84
CA GLU A 560 10.98 10.90 18.41
C GLU A 560 12.37 10.98 19.04
N LEU A 561 13.35 11.56 18.33
CA LEU A 561 14.71 11.72 18.87
C LEU A 561 14.71 12.55 20.16
N LYS A 562 13.97 13.67 20.17
CA LYS A 562 13.79 14.49 21.37
C LYS A 562 13.18 13.68 22.51
N ALA A 563 12.14 12.91 22.23
CA ALA A 563 11.47 12.09 23.23
C ALA A 563 12.43 11.06 23.84
N GLU A 564 13.21 10.34 23.04
CA GLU A 564 14.18 9.37 23.55
C GLU A 564 15.27 10.04 24.42
N MET A 565 15.81 11.18 24.00
CA MET A 565 16.81 11.91 24.79
C MET A 565 16.24 12.48 26.10
N LEU A 566 14.99 12.95 26.10
CA LEU A 566 14.33 13.40 27.32
C LEU A 566 13.95 12.25 28.25
N ASN A 567 13.54 11.09 27.70
CA ASN A 567 13.32 9.88 28.49
C ASN A 567 14.61 9.45 29.20
N PHE A 568 15.76 9.58 28.54
CA PHE A 568 17.05 9.36 29.17
C PHE A 568 17.31 10.34 30.33
N VAL A 569 17.07 11.64 30.12
CA VAL A 569 17.18 12.65 31.19
C VAL A 569 16.31 12.28 32.39
N LEU A 570 15.03 11.96 32.15
CA LEU A 570 14.09 11.55 33.20
C LEU A 570 14.58 10.32 33.95
N ALA A 571 15.09 9.31 33.25
CA ALA A 571 15.66 8.12 33.87
C ALA A 571 16.86 8.45 34.77
N MET A 572 17.69 9.44 34.39
CA MET A 572 18.82 9.89 35.21
C MET A 572 18.36 10.71 36.43
N GLU A 573 17.33 11.53 36.29
CA GLU A 573 16.70 12.27 37.40
C GLU A 573 16.08 11.31 38.42
N GLU A 574 15.36 10.27 37.97
CA GLU A 574 14.78 9.22 38.81
C GLU A 574 15.84 8.54 39.69
N LEU A 575 17.01 8.27 39.13
CA LEU A 575 18.14 7.65 39.83
C LEU A 575 18.79 8.57 40.88
N ALA A 576 18.61 9.89 40.75
CA ALA A 576 19.22 10.89 41.63
C ALA A 576 18.32 11.35 42.80
N VAL A 577 17.11 10.79 42.93
CA VAL A 577 16.15 11.16 43.98
C VAL A 577 16.69 10.75 45.36
N ASP A 578 16.79 11.72 46.28
CA ASP A 578 17.16 11.46 47.67
C ASP A 578 16.03 10.77 48.45
N ASP A 579 16.32 9.62 49.07
CA ASP A 579 15.38 8.86 49.90
C ASP A 579 14.80 9.69 51.07
N GLN A 580 15.54 10.69 51.54
CA GLN A 580 15.09 11.57 52.61
C GLN A 580 13.95 12.49 52.17
N GLN A 581 13.84 12.77 50.86
CA GLN A 581 12.82 13.64 50.27
C GLN A 581 11.54 12.90 49.88
N LEU A 582 11.51 11.57 49.99
CA LEU A 582 10.33 10.77 49.67
C LEU A 582 9.23 10.93 50.72
N SER A 583 8.01 11.18 50.25
CA SER A 583 6.80 11.12 51.06
C SER A 583 6.54 9.70 51.58
N GLU A 584 5.78 9.58 52.67
CA GLU A 584 5.38 8.29 53.25
C GLU A 584 4.65 7.39 52.22
N GLY A 585 3.80 7.98 51.37
CA GLY A 585 3.13 7.25 50.29
C GLY A 585 4.09 6.69 49.24
N GLN A 586 5.14 7.44 48.87
CA GLN A 586 6.17 6.98 47.94
C GLN A 586 7.01 5.84 48.52
N ARG A 587 7.35 5.91 49.82
CA ARG A 587 8.06 4.82 50.51
C ARG A 587 7.24 3.54 50.52
N GLN A 588 5.94 3.63 50.82
CA GLN A 588 5.03 2.48 50.78
C GLN A 588 4.88 1.90 49.36
N ALA A 589 4.83 2.76 48.33
CA ALA A 589 4.77 2.32 46.94
C ALA A 589 6.05 1.56 46.53
N ARG A 590 7.22 2.05 46.94
CA ARG A 590 8.51 1.37 46.70
C ARG A 590 8.59 0.02 47.39
N GLU A 591 8.08 -0.10 48.61
CA GLU A 591 8.08 -1.39 49.29
C GLU A 591 7.18 -2.42 48.60
N LYS A 592 6.00 -1.99 48.11
CA LYS A 592 5.14 -2.84 47.27
C LYS A 592 5.83 -3.24 45.96
N LEU A 593 6.53 -2.31 45.33
CA LEU A 593 7.29 -2.56 44.10
C LEU A 593 8.42 -3.57 44.32
N ARG A 594 9.16 -3.46 45.44
CA ARG A 594 10.23 -4.39 45.82
C ARG A 594 9.75 -5.84 45.95
N VAL A 595 8.51 -6.05 46.38
CA VAL A 595 7.89 -7.39 46.43
C VAL A 595 7.37 -7.84 45.06
N ALA A 596 6.78 -6.93 44.28
CA ALA A 596 6.14 -7.26 43.01
C ALA A 596 7.12 -7.47 41.84
N LEU A 597 8.23 -6.72 41.82
CA LEU A 597 9.17 -6.68 40.70
C LEU A 597 9.83 -8.05 40.42
N PRO A 598 10.33 -8.82 41.42
CA PRO A 598 10.90 -10.14 41.16
C PRO A 598 9.88 -11.10 40.52
N VAL A 599 8.62 -11.04 40.94
CA VAL A 599 7.54 -11.87 40.37
C VAL A 599 7.26 -11.47 38.91
N TYR A 600 7.34 -10.18 38.60
CA TYR A 600 7.20 -9.68 37.24
C TYR A 600 8.39 -10.12 36.36
N GLU A 601 9.63 -9.99 36.84
CA GLU A 601 10.84 -10.40 36.13
C GLU A 601 10.89 -11.90 35.84
N GLU A 602 10.45 -12.72 36.80
CA GLU A 602 10.32 -14.16 36.59
C GLU A 602 9.33 -14.48 35.46
N ARG A 603 8.16 -13.83 35.47
CA ARG A 603 7.16 -13.99 34.41
C ARG A 603 7.67 -13.49 33.05
N LEU A 604 8.36 -12.36 33.06
CA LEU A 604 8.98 -11.79 31.87
C LEU A 604 10.00 -12.77 31.28
N THR A 605 10.85 -13.38 32.10
CA THR A 605 11.83 -14.37 31.66
C THR A 605 11.16 -15.56 30.98
N ARG A 606 10.10 -16.11 31.58
CA ARG A 606 9.30 -17.19 30.97
C ARG A 606 8.66 -16.77 29.63
N LEU A 607 8.18 -15.52 29.53
CA LEU A 607 7.63 -14.99 28.28
C LEU A 607 8.70 -14.81 27.21
N ARG A 608 9.90 -14.36 27.58
CA ARG A 608 11.03 -14.21 26.66
C ARG A 608 11.47 -15.56 26.08
N GLU A 609 11.45 -16.61 26.89
CA GLU A 609 11.71 -18.00 26.45
C GLU A 609 10.61 -18.50 25.50
N ALA A 610 9.35 -18.13 25.75
CA ALA A 610 8.21 -18.52 24.91
C ALA A 610 8.13 -17.76 23.57
N VAL A 611 8.77 -16.59 23.46
CA VAL A 611 8.77 -15.73 22.26
C VAL A 611 10.22 -15.44 21.82
N PRO A 612 10.94 -16.44 21.27
CA PRO A 612 12.31 -16.26 20.81
C PRO A 612 12.38 -15.33 19.59
N LYS A 613 13.56 -14.79 19.27
CA LYS A 613 13.69 -14.06 18.00
C LYS A 613 13.55 -15.05 16.84
N LEU A 614 12.73 -14.75 15.83
CA LEU A 614 12.72 -15.55 14.59
C LEU A 614 14.08 -15.39 13.92
N GLU A 615 14.76 -16.50 13.63
CA GLU A 615 15.93 -16.51 12.76
C GLU A 615 15.46 -16.19 11.33
N GLU A 616 16.15 -15.26 10.66
CA GLU A 616 15.76 -14.75 9.32
C GLU A 616 15.95 -15.76 8.20
#